data_AF-A0A3B9H8Z0-F1
#
_entry.id   AF-A0A3B9H8Z0-F1
#
_cell.length_a   1.000
_cell.length_b   1.000
_cell.length_c   1.000
_cell.angle_alpha   90.00
_cell.angle_beta   90.00
_cell.angle_gamma   90.00
#
_symmetry.space_group_name_H-M   'P 1'
#
loop_
_entity.id
_entity.type
_entity.pdbx_description
1 polymer ?
#
loop_
_entity_poly.entity_id
_entity_poly.type
_entity_poly.pdbx_seq_one_letter_code
_entity_poly.pdbx_strand_id
1 'polypeptide(L)'
;MKYSTIYKIIALGLICVGTFKSYSSELNCQVQVVAPKLQNNSANTEIFSSLQVEVLNFMNNTKWTQDVITDDEQIDCSILITLDNEVSSGNYEGSIQVQCVRPVYNSSYLSPVFTFKDNDFQISYQRNTALIFTPDRYSSNLTSILAFYAYLILGYDYDTFSLEGGTKYFLKAQQIVTNAGNS
;
A
#
# COMPACT_ATOMS: atom_id res chain seq x y z
N MET A 1 1.13 32.55 47.15
CA MET A 1 0.00 31.76 46.59
C MET A 1 -0.09 31.78 45.06
N LYS A 2 0.14 32.90 44.35
CA LYS A 2 -0.01 32.97 42.87
C LYS A 2 0.88 32.00 42.06
N TYR A 3 2.14 31.79 42.48
CA TYR A 3 3.07 30.88 41.78
C TYR A 3 2.70 29.38 41.89
N SER A 4 2.06 28.97 42.98
CA SER A 4 1.61 27.57 43.16
C SER A 4 0.48 27.21 42.19
N THR A 5 -0.43 28.15 41.92
CA THR A 5 -1.50 27.96 40.93
C THR A 5 -0.95 27.89 39.50
N ILE A 6 0.09 28.66 39.18
CA ILE A 6 0.77 28.64 37.87
C ILE A 6 1.45 27.28 37.64
N TYR A 7 2.17 26.74 38.63
CA TYR A 7 2.77 25.40 38.52
C TYR A 7 1.74 24.29 38.34
N LYS A 8 0.58 24.39 39.00
CA LYS A 8 -0.53 23.45 38.81
C LYS A 8 -1.12 23.51 37.40
N ILE A 9 -1.23 24.70 36.81
CA ILE A 9 -1.71 24.88 35.42
C ILE A 9 -0.69 24.33 34.40
N ILE A 10 0.61 24.57 34.62
CA ILE A 10 1.68 24.01 33.77
C ILE A 10 1.71 22.49 33.89
N ALA A 11 1.58 21.93 35.10
CA ALA A 11 1.51 20.48 35.31
C ALA A 11 0.26 19.84 34.66
N LEU A 12 -0.88 20.53 34.69
CA LEU A 12 -2.11 20.08 34.01
C LEU A 12 -1.98 20.12 32.49
N GLY A 13 -1.29 21.14 31.96
CA GLY A 13 -0.96 21.23 30.53
C GLY A 13 -0.02 20.12 30.07
N LEU A 14 0.98 19.75 30.89
CA LEU A 14 1.95 18.69 30.57
C LEU A 14 1.31 17.29 30.57
N ILE A 15 0.30 17.06 31.40
CA ILE A 15 -0.44 15.78 31.47
C ILE A 15 -1.35 15.57 30.25
N CYS A 16 -1.84 16.64 29.61
CA CYS A 16 -2.72 16.54 28.44
C CYS A 16 -1.99 16.19 27.13
N VAL A 17 -0.66 16.31 27.08
CA VAL A 17 0.15 16.03 25.86
C VAL A 17 0.45 14.53 25.69
N GLY A 18 0.13 13.68 26.68
CA GLY A 18 0.57 12.29 26.74
C GLY A 18 -0.29 11.23 26.03
N THR A 19 -1.30 11.58 25.22
CA THR A 19 -2.19 10.57 24.60
C THR A 19 -2.36 10.74 23.09
N PHE A 20 -1.26 10.89 22.37
CA PHE A 20 -1.27 10.62 20.93
C PHE A 20 -1.29 9.11 20.72
N LYS A 21 -2.43 8.56 20.33
CA LYS A 21 -2.48 7.20 19.76
C LYS A 21 -1.83 7.28 18.39
N SER A 22 -0.62 6.75 18.25
CA SER A 22 -0.02 6.50 16.94
C SER A 22 -0.85 5.43 16.25
N TYR A 23 -1.52 5.80 15.16
CA TYR A 23 -2.08 4.80 14.24
C TYR A 23 -0.92 4.31 13.38
N SER A 24 -0.62 3.03 13.47
CA SER A 24 0.36 2.39 12.60
C SER A 24 -0.26 2.09 11.24
N SER A 25 0.55 2.10 10.19
CA SER A 25 0.17 1.62 8.86
C SER A 25 -0.03 0.11 8.91
N GLU A 26 -0.99 -0.42 8.16
CA GLU A 26 -1.24 -1.88 8.16
C GLU A 26 -0.21 -2.64 7.31
N LEU A 27 0.31 -1.98 6.27
CA LEU A 27 1.29 -2.53 5.35
C LEU A 27 2.62 -1.77 5.50
N ASN A 28 3.71 -2.53 5.50
CA ASN A 28 5.06 -2.03 5.29
C ASN A 28 5.50 -2.40 3.88
N CYS A 29 5.03 -1.64 2.89
CA CYS A 29 5.27 -1.91 1.48
C CYS A 29 6.51 -1.17 0.98
N GLN A 30 7.43 -1.91 0.35
CA GLN A 30 8.51 -1.34 -0.46
C GLN A 30 8.12 -1.37 -1.93
N VAL A 31 8.21 -0.23 -2.61
CA VAL A 31 7.82 -0.11 -4.01
C VAL A 31 9.02 0.31 -4.85
N GLN A 32 9.25 -0.39 -5.95
CA GLN A 32 10.24 -0.04 -6.95
C GLN A 32 9.59 0.01 -8.34
N VAL A 33 9.84 1.10 -9.06
CA VAL A 33 9.40 1.26 -10.45
C VAL A 33 10.64 1.31 -11.35
N VAL A 34 10.76 0.38 -12.28
CA VAL A 34 11.86 0.32 -13.25
C VAL A 34 11.32 0.37 -14.67
N ALA A 35 12.01 1.09 -15.55
CA ALA A 35 11.59 1.26 -16.94
C ALA A 35 12.80 1.30 -17.89
N PRO A 36 13.62 0.24 -17.94
CA PRO A 36 14.93 0.30 -18.59
C PRO A 36 14.87 0.67 -20.08
N LYS A 37 13.79 0.31 -20.78
CA LYS A 37 13.59 0.62 -22.21
C LYS A 37 13.09 2.04 -22.47
N LEU A 38 12.52 2.69 -21.46
CA LEU A 38 11.86 4.01 -21.56
C LEU A 38 12.69 5.16 -20.98
N GLN A 39 13.89 4.87 -20.46
CA GLN A 39 14.81 5.84 -19.85
C GLN A 39 15.46 6.83 -20.82
N ASN A 40 15.27 6.66 -22.13
CA ASN A 40 15.86 7.53 -23.16
C ASN A 40 15.32 8.97 -23.13
N ASN A 41 14.19 9.21 -22.45
CA ASN A 41 13.59 10.53 -22.27
C ASN A 41 13.65 10.95 -20.79
N SER A 42 14.32 12.05 -20.49
CA SER A 42 14.43 12.58 -19.12
C SER A 42 13.08 12.93 -18.48
N ALA A 43 12.08 13.30 -19.29
CA ALA A 43 10.73 13.57 -18.81
C ALA A 43 10.05 12.31 -18.23
N ASN A 44 10.37 11.13 -18.79
CA ASN A 44 9.82 9.84 -18.35
C ASN A 44 10.43 9.41 -17.01
N THR A 45 11.73 9.67 -16.80
CA THR A 45 12.39 9.40 -15.51
C THR A 45 11.72 10.12 -14.34
N GLU A 46 11.33 11.38 -14.53
CA GLU A 46 10.60 12.14 -13.51
C GLU A 46 9.18 11.57 -13.27
N ILE A 47 8.50 11.13 -14.33
CA ILE A 47 7.17 10.51 -14.21
C ILE A 47 7.25 9.22 -13.40
N PHE A 48 8.24 8.36 -13.68
CA PHE A 48 8.39 7.08 -12.98
C PHE A 48 8.83 7.24 -11.53
N SER A 49 9.68 8.23 -11.23
CA SER A 49 10.02 8.60 -9.86
C SER A 49 8.78 9.08 -9.09
N SER A 50 7.96 9.95 -9.71
CA SER A 50 6.68 10.37 -9.14
C SER A 50 5.74 9.20 -8.93
N LEU A 51 5.60 8.30 -9.91
CA LEU A 51 4.78 7.09 -9.80
C LEU A 51 5.22 6.22 -8.62
N GLN A 52 6.52 5.98 -8.46
CA GLN A 52 7.02 5.19 -7.34
C GLN A 52 6.63 5.79 -5.99
N VAL A 53 6.80 7.11 -5.82
CA VAL A 53 6.44 7.81 -4.59
C VAL A 53 4.94 7.74 -4.33
N GLU A 54 4.11 7.97 -5.35
CA GLU A 54 2.65 7.91 -5.21
C GLU A 54 2.15 6.50 -4.89
N VAL A 55 2.70 5.46 -5.53
CA VAL A 55 2.34 4.06 -5.22
C VAL A 55 2.79 3.69 -3.81
N LEU A 56 4.00 4.08 -3.39
CA LEU A 56 4.48 3.87 -2.03
C LEU A 56 3.56 4.52 -1.00
N ASN A 57 3.23 5.80 -1.21
CA ASN A 57 2.33 6.56 -0.34
C ASN A 57 0.94 5.94 -0.31
N PHE A 58 0.43 5.52 -1.46
CA PHE A 58 -0.88 4.89 -1.58
C PHE A 58 -0.95 3.58 -0.79
N MET A 59 0.03 2.69 -0.94
CA MET A 59 0.01 1.39 -0.26
C MET A 59 0.13 1.53 1.26
N ASN A 60 1.01 2.43 1.74
CA ASN A 60 1.34 2.54 3.16
C ASN A 60 0.41 3.50 3.93
N ASN A 61 -0.22 4.47 3.27
CA ASN A 61 -1.08 5.47 3.95
C ASN A 61 -2.59 5.25 3.71
N THR A 62 -2.97 4.31 2.85
CA THR A 62 -4.39 3.93 2.70
C THR A 62 -4.81 3.05 3.86
N LYS A 63 -6.01 3.32 4.39
CA LYS A 63 -6.63 2.47 5.42
C LYS A 63 -7.38 1.32 4.77
N TRP A 64 -6.83 0.12 4.88
CA TRP A 64 -7.37 -1.10 4.29
C TRP A 64 -8.33 -1.85 5.22
N THR A 65 -8.07 -1.76 6.52
CA THR A 65 -8.79 -2.47 7.59
C THR A 65 -9.36 -1.50 8.62
N GLN A 66 -10.15 -2.00 9.57
CA GLN A 66 -10.58 -1.23 10.74
C GLN A 66 -9.77 -1.61 12.00
N ASP A 67 -8.85 -2.56 11.85
CA ASP A 67 -8.12 -3.17 12.94
C ASP A 67 -7.02 -2.20 13.42
N VAL A 68 -6.73 -2.22 14.72
CA VAL A 68 -5.67 -1.37 15.30
C VAL A 68 -4.39 -2.19 15.25
N ILE A 69 -3.58 -1.94 14.22
CA ILE A 69 -2.31 -2.63 13.99
C ILE A 69 -1.21 -1.94 14.81
N THR A 70 -0.38 -2.76 15.46
CA THR A 70 0.86 -2.31 16.09
C THR A 70 2.03 -2.35 15.10
N ASP A 71 3.10 -1.60 15.36
CA ASP A 71 4.25 -1.54 14.44
C ASP A 71 4.88 -2.94 14.18
N ASP A 72 4.80 -3.86 15.15
CA ASP A 72 5.31 -5.24 15.04
C ASP A 72 4.38 -6.18 14.25
N GLU A 73 3.15 -5.76 13.99
CA GLU A 73 2.13 -6.54 13.26
C GLU A 73 1.98 -6.09 11.80
N GLN A 74 2.79 -5.11 11.35
CA GLN A 74 2.79 -4.67 9.97
C GLN A 74 3.16 -5.80 9.03
N ILE A 75 2.49 -5.84 7.88
CA ILE A 75 2.76 -6.85 6.87
C ILE A 75 3.86 -6.35 5.95
N ASP A 76 5.01 -7.01 6.01
CA ASP A 76 6.14 -6.74 5.11
C ASP A 76 5.81 -7.23 3.69
N CYS A 77 5.79 -6.28 2.75
CA CYS A 77 5.53 -6.59 1.35
C CYS A 77 6.40 -5.76 0.39
N SER A 78 6.56 -6.27 -0.82
CA SER A 78 7.30 -5.60 -1.88
C SER A 78 6.53 -5.65 -3.19
N ILE A 79 6.58 -4.54 -3.92
CA ILE A 79 6.00 -4.37 -5.24
C ILE A 79 7.09 -3.91 -6.19
N LEU A 80 7.31 -4.66 -7.25
CA LEU A 80 8.17 -4.29 -8.36
C LEU A 80 7.30 -4.08 -9.60
N ILE A 81 7.27 -2.86 -10.10
CA ILE A 81 6.62 -2.51 -11.36
C ILE A 81 7.71 -2.34 -12.40
N THR A 82 7.62 -3.10 -13.49
CA THR A 82 8.50 -2.96 -14.65
C THR A 82 7.69 -2.42 -15.81
N LEU A 83 8.04 -1.24 -16.32
CA LEU A 83 7.42 -0.64 -17.50
C LEU A 83 8.28 -0.94 -18.72
N ASP A 84 7.72 -1.65 -19.69
CA ASP A 84 8.40 -2.12 -20.88
C ASP A 84 8.16 -1.20 -22.08
N ASN A 85 6.92 -0.75 -22.27
CA ASN A 85 6.51 0.03 -23.43
C ASN A 85 5.61 1.21 -23.03
N GLU A 86 5.63 2.25 -23.85
CA GLU A 86 4.67 3.36 -23.82
C GLU A 86 3.79 3.24 -25.07
N VAL A 87 2.51 2.90 -24.90
CA VAL A 87 1.57 2.68 -26.02
C VAL A 87 1.09 4.02 -26.58
N SER A 88 0.86 4.97 -25.69
CA SER A 88 0.53 6.36 -25.99
C SER A 88 0.97 7.23 -24.83
N SER A 89 0.99 8.56 -25.03
CA SER A 89 1.43 9.51 -24.02
C SER A 89 0.70 9.29 -22.68
N GLY A 90 1.45 8.87 -21.65
CA GLY A 90 0.93 8.59 -20.31
C GLY A 90 0.26 7.22 -20.13
N ASN A 91 0.26 6.35 -21.14
CA ASN A 91 -0.20 4.97 -21.06
C ASN A 91 0.98 4.01 -21.22
N TYR A 92 1.19 3.18 -20.21
CA TYR A 92 2.34 2.30 -20.09
C TYR A 92 1.89 0.84 -19.98
N GLU A 93 2.70 -0.04 -20.56
CA GLU A 93 2.56 -1.49 -20.46
C GLU A 93 3.81 -2.12 -19.85
N GLY A 94 3.63 -3.21 -19.14
CA GLY A 94 4.72 -4.00 -18.60
C GLY A 94 4.24 -5.08 -17.66
N SER A 95 4.90 -5.22 -16.52
CA SER A 95 4.61 -6.28 -15.54
C SER A 95 4.65 -5.75 -14.11
N ILE A 96 3.91 -6.42 -13.23
CA ILE A 96 3.92 -6.18 -11.79
C ILE A 96 4.24 -7.48 -11.05
N GLN A 97 5.14 -7.40 -10.09
CA GLN A 97 5.46 -8.48 -9.18
C GLN A 97 5.16 -8.04 -7.75
N VAL A 98 4.39 -8.85 -7.04
CA VAL A 98 3.96 -8.59 -5.67
C VAL A 98 4.40 -9.75 -4.80
N GLN A 99 5.00 -9.44 -3.66
CA GLN A 99 5.44 -10.41 -2.68
C GLN A 99 5.06 -9.94 -1.27
N CYS A 100 4.62 -10.86 -0.42
CA CYS A 100 4.59 -10.63 1.02
C CYS A 100 5.33 -11.74 1.76
N VAL A 101 5.93 -11.36 2.89
CA VAL A 101 6.77 -12.24 3.69
C VAL A 101 6.38 -12.11 5.15
N ARG A 102 6.64 -13.17 5.93
CA ARG A 102 6.48 -13.16 7.38
C ARG A 102 7.64 -13.84 8.08
N PRO A 103 8.03 -13.36 9.27
CA PRO A 103 8.96 -14.09 10.12
C PRO A 103 8.35 -15.42 10.57
N VAL A 104 9.12 -16.49 10.50
CA VAL A 104 8.76 -17.76 11.11
C VAL A 104 8.72 -17.59 12.63
N TYR A 105 7.77 -18.27 13.29
CA TYR A 105 7.59 -18.17 14.74
C TYR A 105 8.91 -18.33 15.49
N ASN A 106 9.24 -17.33 16.32
CA ASN A 106 10.45 -17.27 17.13
C ASN A 106 11.77 -17.30 16.32
N SER A 107 11.77 -16.77 15.09
CA SER A 107 12.94 -16.67 14.22
C SER A 107 12.94 -15.33 13.47
N SER A 108 14.14 -14.86 13.11
CA SER A 108 14.32 -13.74 12.17
C SER A 108 14.26 -14.18 10.70
N TYR A 109 14.04 -15.47 10.45
CA TYR A 109 13.91 -16.00 9.09
C TYR A 109 12.57 -15.62 8.47
N LEU A 110 12.60 -14.85 7.38
CA LEU A 110 11.41 -14.48 6.61
C LEU A 110 11.04 -15.58 5.61
N SER A 111 9.80 -16.06 5.69
CA SER A 111 9.19 -16.97 4.73
C SER A 111 8.24 -16.22 3.79
N PRO A 112 8.26 -16.48 2.47
CA PRO A 112 7.24 -15.93 1.57
C PRO A 112 5.88 -16.54 1.91
N VAL A 113 4.87 -15.68 2.05
CA VAL A 113 3.47 -16.10 2.23
C VAL A 113 2.74 -16.05 0.90
N PHE A 114 3.00 -15.02 0.10
CA PHE A 114 2.45 -14.86 -1.24
C PHE A 114 3.51 -14.28 -2.17
N THR A 115 3.55 -14.78 -3.40
CA THR A 115 4.38 -14.22 -4.47
C THR A 115 3.66 -14.43 -5.78
N PHE A 116 3.42 -13.34 -6.49
CA PHE A 116 2.72 -13.37 -7.77
C PHE A 116 3.39 -12.42 -8.75
N LYS A 117 3.48 -12.86 -10.00
CA LYS A 117 3.98 -12.05 -11.10
C LYS A 117 2.92 -12.02 -12.19
N ASP A 118 2.49 -10.82 -12.51
CA ASP A 118 1.56 -10.54 -13.59
C ASP A 118 2.31 -9.87 -14.74
N ASN A 119 2.22 -10.46 -15.93
CA ASN A 119 2.86 -9.92 -17.13
C ASN A 119 1.92 -9.04 -17.95
N ASP A 120 0.64 -9.00 -17.61
CA ASP A 120 -0.38 -8.25 -18.35
C ASP A 120 -0.76 -6.99 -17.56
N PHE A 121 0.24 -6.12 -17.33
CA PHE A 121 0.05 -4.88 -16.58
C PHE A 121 -0.05 -3.67 -17.52
N GLN A 122 -1.22 -3.03 -17.54
CA GLN A 122 -1.48 -1.81 -18.32
C GLN A 122 -2.00 -0.70 -17.43
N ILE A 123 -1.35 0.46 -17.46
CA ILE A 123 -1.74 1.61 -16.62
C ILE A 123 -1.69 2.92 -17.38
N SER A 124 -2.55 3.85 -16.97
CA SER A 124 -2.47 5.26 -17.34
C SER A 124 -1.98 6.04 -16.12
N TYR A 125 -0.90 6.80 -16.27
CA TYR A 125 -0.39 7.65 -15.20
C TYR A 125 0.22 8.94 -15.76
N GLN A 126 -0.08 10.05 -15.08
CA GLN A 126 0.48 11.37 -15.37
C GLN A 126 1.21 11.88 -14.13
N ARG A 127 2.22 12.74 -14.36
CA ARG A 127 3.03 13.32 -13.29
C ARG A 127 2.17 13.97 -12.20
N ASN A 128 2.51 13.72 -10.93
CA ASN A 128 1.84 14.29 -9.75
C ASN A 128 0.33 13.99 -9.67
N THR A 129 -0.10 12.84 -10.19
CA THR A 129 -1.49 12.40 -10.06
C THR A 129 -1.64 11.64 -8.74
N ALA A 130 -2.41 12.20 -7.80
CA ALA A 130 -2.71 11.53 -6.55
C ALA A 130 -3.58 10.28 -6.80
N LEU A 131 -3.22 9.16 -6.16
CA LEU A 131 -3.99 7.92 -6.23
C LEU A 131 -5.11 7.95 -5.18
N ILE A 132 -6.36 7.97 -5.64
CA ILE A 132 -7.55 8.01 -4.76
C ILE A 132 -8.35 6.72 -4.93
N PHE A 133 -8.47 5.97 -3.84
CA PHE A 133 -9.24 4.73 -3.80
C PHE A 133 -10.60 4.92 -3.12
N THR A 134 -11.63 4.32 -3.71
CA THR A 134 -12.95 4.20 -3.11
C THR A 134 -13.40 2.75 -3.27
N PRO A 135 -13.63 1.99 -2.19
CA PRO A 135 -13.90 0.55 -2.28
C PRO A 135 -15.07 0.17 -3.19
N ASP A 136 -16.11 1.00 -3.21
CA ASP A 136 -17.35 0.72 -3.94
C ASP A 136 -17.37 1.27 -5.37
N ARG A 137 -16.32 1.96 -5.81
CA ARG A 137 -16.29 2.61 -7.12
C ARG A 137 -14.96 2.40 -7.84
N TYR A 138 -15.06 2.04 -9.11
CA TYR A 138 -13.91 2.06 -10.00
C TYR A 138 -13.49 3.52 -10.25
N SER A 139 -12.23 3.85 -9.91
CA SER A 139 -11.63 5.17 -10.14
C SER A 139 -10.63 5.15 -11.29
N SER A 140 -9.61 4.29 -11.17
CA SER A 140 -8.57 4.13 -12.17
C SER A 140 -8.06 2.69 -12.17
N ASN A 141 -7.48 2.26 -13.29
CA ASN A 141 -6.95 0.90 -13.41
C ASN A 141 -5.79 0.68 -12.43
N LEU A 142 -4.81 1.59 -12.38
CA LEU A 142 -3.67 1.52 -11.46
C LEU A 142 -4.11 1.40 -10.00
N THR A 143 -5.03 2.26 -9.55
CA THR A 143 -5.52 2.21 -8.16
C THR A 143 -6.27 0.92 -7.87
N SER A 144 -7.06 0.41 -8.83
CA SER A 144 -7.81 -0.84 -8.68
C SER A 144 -6.89 -2.06 -8.61
N ILE A 145 -5.85 -2.12 -9.45
CA ILE A 145 -4.82 -3.17 -9.41
C ILE A 145 -4.11 -3.17 -8.05
N LEU A 146 -3.66 -2.00 -7.59
CA LEU A 146 -2.95 -1.88 -6.31
C LEU A 146 -3.86 -2.27 -5.13
N ALA A 147 -5.11 -1.81 -5.12
CA ALA A 147 -6.08 -2.16 -4.10
C ALA A 147 -6.41 -3.66 -4.10
N PHE A 148 -6.53 -4.27 -5.27
CA PHE A 148 -6.72 -5.72 -5.41
C PHE A 148 -5.56 -6.49 -4.76
N TYR A 149 -4.32 -6.13 -5.08
CA TYR A 149 -3.15 -6.78 -4.47
C TYR A 149 -3.02 -6.49 -2.97
N ALA A 150 -3.37 -5.29 -2.50
CA ALA A 150 -3.40 -4.98 -1.07
C ALA A 150 -4.36 -5.92 -0.31
N TYR A 151 -5.58 -6.13 -0.83
CA TYR A 151 -6.54 -7.04 -0.22
C TYR A 151 -6.15 -8.53 -0.35
N LEU A 152 -5.45 -8.92 -1.41
CA LEU A 152 -4.87 -10.26 -1.48
C LEU A 152 -3.80 -10.47 -0.41
N ILE A 153 -2.87 -9.52 -0.25
CA ILE A 153 -1.83 -9.58 0.80
C ILE A 153 -2.47 -9.73 2.17
N LEU A 154 -3.49 -8.92 2.48
CA LEU A 154 -4.24 -9.01 3.73
C LEU A 154 -4.96 -10.36 3.89
N GLY A 155 -5.58 -10.86 2.83
CA GLY A 155 -6.24 -12.17 2.85
C GLY A 155 -5.28 -13.28 3.21
N TYR A 156 -4.16 -13.37 2.49
CA TYR A 156 -3.15 -14.39 2.74
C TYR A 156 -2.50 -14.25 4.12
N ASP A 157 -2.23 -13.02 4.56
CA ASP A 157 -1.65 -12.79 5.89
C ASP A 157 -2.58 -13.26 7.01
N TYR A 158 -3.86 -12.91 6.97
CA TYR A 158 -4.82 -13.28 8.01
C TYR A 158 -5.11 -14.78 8.06
N ASP A 159 -5.06 -15.46 6.91
CA ASP A 159 -5.17 -16.92 6.85
C ASP A 159 -3.96 -17.63 7.50
N THR A 160 -2.80 -16.97 7.63
CA THR A 160 -1.66 -17.57 8.35
C THR A 160 -1.89 -17.67 9.86
N PHE A 161 -2.76 -16.82 10.44
CA PHE A 161 -3.06 -16.81 11.87
C PHE A 161 -4.28 -17.64 12.25
N SER A 162 -5.24 -17.77 11.34
CA SER A 162 -6.49 -18.46 11.61
C SER A 162 -7.09 -19.02 10.33
N LEU A 163 -7.71 -20.19 10.44
CA LEU A 163 -8.42 -20.80 9.33
C LEU A 163 -9.50 -19.82 8.82
N GLU A 164 -9.45 -19.50 7.52
CA GLU A 164 -10.38 -18.59 6.84
C GLU A 164 -10.41 -17.15 7.37
N GLY A 165 -9.40 -16.71 8.12
CA GLY A 165 -9.29 -15.34 8.64
C GLY A 165 -9.22 -14.26 7.55
N GLY A 166 -8.72 -14.62 6.37
CA GLY A 166 -8.56 -13.78 5.19
C GLY A 166 -9.80 -13.64 4.32
N THR A 167 -10.84 -14.46 4.53
CA THR A 167 -12.04 -14.54 3.68
C THR A 167 -12.67 -13.17 3.42
N LYS A 168 -12.76 -12.34 4.45
CA LYS A 168 -13.31 -10.97 4.35
C LYS A 168 -12.55 -10.08 3.35
N TYR A 169 -11.23 -10.27 3.23
CA TYR A 169 -10.38 -9.49 2.32
C TYR A 169 -10.40 -10.06 0.90
N PHE A 170 -10.45 -11.38 0.75
CA PHE A 170 -10.63 -12.00 -0.56
C PHE A 170 -11.96 -11.60 -1.22
N LEU A 171 -13.04 -11.50 -0.45
CA LEU A 171 -14.33 -11.00 -0.95
C LEU A 171 -14.24 -9.55 -1.44
N LYS A 172 -13.48 -8.68 -0.74
CA LYS A 172 -13.22 -7.31 -1.20
C LYS A 172 -12.39 -7.28 -2.48
N ALA A 173 -11.36 -8.12 -2.57
CA ALA A 173 -10.56 -8.26 -3.79
C ALA A 173 -11.44 -8.69 -4.98
N GLN A 174 -12.33 -9.66 -4.78
CA GLN A 174 -13.30 -10.08 -5.80
C GLN A 174 -14.24 -8.94 -6.21
N GLN A 175 -14.73 -8.14 -5.25
CA GLN A 175 -15.58 -6.99 -5.54
C GLN A 175 -14.85 -5.96 -6.41
N ILE A 176 -13.57 -5.67 -6.14
CA ILE A 176 -12.77 -4.72 -6.94
C ILE A 176 -12.64 -5.18 -8.38
N VAL A 177 -12.31 -6.45 -8.62
CA VAL A 177 -12.21 -7.02 -9.97
C VAL A 177 -13.56 -6.96 -10.68
N THR A 178 -14.64 -7.27 -9.97
CA THR A 178 -16.00 -7.20 -10.51
C THR A 178 -16.37 -5.77 -10.90
N ASN A 179 -16.01 -4.77 -10.09
CA ASN A 179 -16.25 -3.37 -10.37
C ASN A 179 -15.46 -2.88 -11.59
N ALA A 180 -14.19 -3.30 -11.72
CA ALA A 180 -13.34 -2.96 -12.86
C ALA A 180 -13.76 -3.66 -14.17
N GLY A 181 -14.30 -4.88 -14.08
CA GLY A 181 -14.79 -5.61 -15.27
C GLY A 181 -16.11 -5.07 -15.83
N ASN A 182 -16.89 -4.34 -15.02
CA ASN A 182 -18.16 -3.75 -15.42
C ASN A 182 -18.05 -2.29 -15.88
N SER A 183 -16.85 -1.71 -15.86
CA SER A 183 -16.58 -0.31 -16.22
C SER A 183 -16.12 -0.12 -17.66
#